data_AF-A0A8T6CCU9-F1
#
_entry.id   AF-A0A8T6CCU9-F1
#
_cell.length_a   1.000
_cell.length_b   1.000
_cell.length_c   1.000
_cell.angle_alpha   90.00
_cell.angle_beta   90.00
_cell.angle_gamma   90.00
#
_symmetry.space_group_name_H-M   'P 1'
#
loop_
_entity.id
_entity.type
_entity.pdbx_description
1 polymer ?
#
loop_
_entity_poly.entity_id
_entity_poly.type
_entity_poly.pdbx_seq_one_letter_code
_entity_poly.pdbx_strand_id
1 'polypeptide(L)' 'MAGDRIGVGIIGANVRYGWGTRAHLPALAALPEFGVVAVATTRMETARETAEQHG' A
#
# COMPACT_ATOMS: atom_id res chain seq x y z
N MET A 1 23.24 9.10 0.32
CA MET A 1 22.87 7.74 0.76
C MET A 1 21.35 7.70 0.83
N ALA A 2 20.72 6.72 0.22
CA ALA A 2 19.34 6.36 0.58
C ALA A 2 19.37 6.03 2.07
N GLY A 3 18.57 6.73 2.85
CA GLY A 3 18.63 6.64 4.30
C GLY A 3 17.33 7.08 4.91
N ASP A 4 16.23 6.37 4.72
CA ASP A 4 15.87 5.29 3.81
C ASP A 4 14.37 5.28 3.98
N ARG A 5 13.58 5.43 2.91
CA ARG A 5 12.13 5.53 3.07
C ARG A 5 11.65 4.37 3.94
N ILE A 6 10.83 4.64 4.94
CA ILE A 6 10.27 3.59 5.79
C ILE A 6 9.43 2.70 4.89
N GLY A 7 9.87 1.45 4.72
CA GLY A 7 9.16 0.43 3.96
C GLY A 7 7.91 0.00 4.71
N VAL A 8 6.74 0.23 4.13
CA VAL A 8 5.45 -0.08 4.73
C VAL A 8 4.81 -1.27 4.03
N GLY A 9 4.43 -2.28 4.81
CA GLY A 9 3.55 -3.37 4.40
C GLY A 9 2.14 -3.17 4.94
N ILE A 10 1.11 -3.29 4.11
CA ILE A 10 -0.29 -3.07 4.53
C ILE A 10 -1.11 -4.35 4.42
N ILE A 11 -1.70 -4.78 5.55
CA ILE A 11 -2.67 -5.88 5.59
C ILE A 11 -4.09 -5.31 5.59
N GLY A 12 -4.94 -5.79 4.68
CA GLY A 12 -6.31 -5.29 4.51
C GLY A 12 -6.45 -4.16 3.48
N ALA A 13 -5.45 -3.95 2.62
CA ALA A 13 -5.50 -3.00 1.51
C ALA A 13 -6.33 -3.55 0.33
N ASN A 14 -7.62 -3.80 0.54
CA ASN A 14 -8.49 -4.28 -0.53
C ASN A 14 -8.88 -3.12 -1.46
N VAL A 15 -8.62 -3.27 -2.76
CA VAL A 15 -8.92 -2.25 -3.77
C VAL A 15 -10.41 -1.94 -3.93
N ARG A 16 -11.29 -2.91 -3.64
CA ARG A 16 -12.74 -2.80 -3.87
C ARG A 16 -13.49 -2.18 -2.68
N TYR A 17 -12.97 -2.32 -1.46
CA TYR A 17 -13.61 -1.81 -0.24
C TYR A 17 -12.61 -1.61 0.91
N GLY A 18 -13.01 -0.83 1.91
CA GLY A 18 -12.22 -0.61 3.12
C GLY A 18 -11.36 0.66 3.07
N TRP A 19 -10.58 0.85 4.12
CA TRP A 19 -9.83 2.09 4.37
C TRP A 19 -8.38 2.07 3.86
N GLY A 20 -7.81 0.88 3.64
CA GLY A 20 -6.41 0.74 3.22
C GLY A 20 -6.10 1.51 1.94
N THR A 21 -6.92 1.36 0.90
CA THR A 21 -6.76 2.04 -0.40
C THR A 21 -7.33 3.45 -0.42
N ARG A 22 -8.34 3.75 0.41
CA ARG A 22 -9.00 5.07 0.45
C ARG A 22 -8.28 6.12 1.27
N ALA A 23 -7.58 5.72 2.34
CA ALA A 23 -6.93 6.64 3.27
C ALA A 23 -5.43 6.38 3.38
N HIS A 24 -5.03 5.15 3.70
CA HIS A 24 -3.62 4.88 4.05
C HIS A 24 -2.68 4.90 2.84
N LEU A 25 -3.03 4.26 1.73
CA LEU A 25 -2.20 4.27 0.51
C LEU A 25 -1.96 5.69 -0.04
N PRO A 26 -3.00 6.55 -0.23
CA PRO A 26 -2.79 7.92 -0.67
C PRO A 26 -1.98 8.76 0.32
N ALA A 27 -2.20 8.59 1.63
CA ALA A 27 -1.46 9.31 2.66
C ALA A 27 0.03 8.95 2.65
N LEU A 28 0.36 7.66 2.53
CA LEU A 28 1.75 7.19 2.46
C LEU A 28 2.43 7.63 1.16
N ALA A 29 1.70 7.63 0.03
CA ALA A 29 2.23 8.10 -1.25
C ALA A 29 2.53 9.62 -1.25
N ALA A 30 1.80 10.40 -0.46
CA ALA A 30 2.00 11.85 -0.34
C ALA A 30 3.21 12.23 0.54
N LEU A 31 3.72 11.30 1.34
CA LEU A 31 4.80 11.56 2.30
C LEU A 31 6.13 11.01 1.77
N PRO A 32 7.14 11.86 1.50
CA PRO A 32 8.41 11.42 0.91
C PRO A 32 9.23 10.47 1.80
N GLU A 33 8.93 10.40 3.09
CA GLU A 33 9.57 9.54 4.09
C GLU A 33 9.13 8.08 4.01
N PHE A 34 8.03 7.77 3.31
CA PHE A 34 7.46 6.43 3.27
C PHE A 34 7.48 5.83 1.86
N GLY A 35 7.57 4.51 1.80
CA GLY A 35 7.41 3.73 0.59
C GLY A 35 6.56 2.50 0.86
N VAL A 36 5.46 2.33 0.13
CA VAL A 36 4.68 1.10 0.21
C VAL A 36 5.44 0.02 -0.56
N VAL A 37 5.83 -1.05 0.14
CA VAL A 37 6.65 -2.15 -0.44
C VAL A 37 5.92 -3.49 -0.47
N ALA A 38 4.80 -3.60 0.24
CA ALA A 38 3.97 -4.80 0.24
C ALA A 38 2.51 -4.49 0.57
N VAL A 39 1.60 -5.26 -0.02
CA VAL A 39 0.18 -5.26 0.33
C VAL A 39 -0.33 -6.69 0.46
N ALA A 40 -1.26 -6.91 1.39
CA ALA A 40 -1.91 -8.19 1.61
C ALA A 40 -3.42 -8.00 1.76
N THR A 41 -4.17 -8.92 1.19
CA THR A 41 -5.62 -9.06 1.39
C THR A 41 -5.94 -10.54 1.59
N THR A 42 -7.20 -10.89 1.86
CA THR A 42 -7.60 -12.30 2.00
C THR A 42 -7.49 -13.11 0.71
N ARG A 43 -7.37 -12.46 -0.45
CA ARG A 43 -7.21 -13.12 -1.76
C ARG A 43 -5.99 -12.56 -2.51
N MET A 44 -5.20 -13.43 -3.12
CA MET A 44 -4.03 -13.02 -3.91
C MET A 44 -4.41 -12.15 -5.12
N GLU A 45 -5.57 -12.41 -5.75
CA GLU A 45 -6.09 -11.58 -6.85
C GLU A 45 -6.23 -10.12 -6.43
N THR A 46 -6.95 -9.85 -5.34
CA THR A 46 -7.15 -8.47 -4.86
C THR A 46 -5.88 -7.87 -4.29
N ALA A 47 -4.94 -8.66 -3.77
CA ALA A 47 -3.64 -8.14 -3.36
C ALA A 47 -2.79 -7.69 -4.56
N ARG A 48 -2.80 -8.44 -5.68
CA ARG A 48 -2.15 -8.04 -6.93
C ARG A 48 -2.80 -6.80 -7.53
N GLU A 49 -4.13 -6.79 -7.62
CA GLU A 49 -4.88 -5.66 -8.16
C GLU A 49 -4.57 -4.36 -7.37
N THR A 50 -4.49 -4.44 -6.03
CA THR A 50 -4.05 -3.31 -5.21
C THR A 50 -2.61 -2.90 -5.52
N ALA A 51 -1.67 -3.84 -5.62
CA ALA A 51 -0.27 -3.55 -5.90
C ALA A 51 -0.07 -2.91 -7.28
N GLU A 52 -0.86 -3.29 -8.28
CA GLU A 52 -0.81 -2.69 -9.62
C GLU A 52 -1.36 -1.25 -9.65
N GLN A 53 -2.35 -0.93 -8.80
CA GLN A 53 -2.95 0.41 -8.74
C GLN A 53 -2.22 1.38 -7.82
N HIS A 54 -1.48 0.87 -6.83
CA HIS A 54 -0.92 1.68 -5.74
C HIS A 54 0.56 1.39 -5.40
N GLY A 55 1.21 0.45 -6.08
CA GLY A 55 2.66 0.23 -6.01
C GLY A 55 3.42 1.14 -6.97
#